data_AF-A0A520W515-F1
#
_entry.id   AF-A0A520W515-F1
#
_cell.length_a   1.000
_cell.length_b   1.000
_cell.length_c   1.000
_cell.angle_alpha   90.00
_cell.angle_beta   90.00
_cell.angle_gamma   90.00
#
_symmetry.space_group_name_H-M   'P 1'
#
loop_
_entity.id
_entity.type
_entity.pdbx_description
1 polymer ?
#
loop_
_entity_poly.entity_id
_entity_poly.type
_entity_poly.pdbx_seq_one_letter_code
_entity_poly.pdbx_strand_id
1 'polypeptide(L)' 'MLNKIKYKLFGKFQNKKRLEQMKKNPFKRVDSEKMTDIEKMDKGFNGKTYSINGMDVDF' A
#
# COMPACT_ATOMS: atom_id res chain seq x y z
N MET A 1 -17.41 -11.21 20.44
CA MET A 1 -17.17 -9.75 20.19
C MET A 1 -15.72 -9.31 20.42
N LEU A 2 -15.00 -9.82 21.43
CA LEU A 2 -13.60 -9.45 21.74
C LEU A 2 -12.63 -9.55 20.56
N ASN A 3 -12.68 -10.62 19.77
CA ASN A 3 -11.79 -10.77 18.61
C ASN A 3 -11.97 -9.66 17.57
N LYS A 4 -13.19 -9.22 17.31
CA LYS A 4 -13.49 -8.15 16.34
C LYS A 4 -12.88 -6.81 16.75
N ILE A 5 -12.84 -6.53 18.06
CA ILE A 5 -12.20 -5.34 18.63
C ILE A 5 -10.67 -5.45 18.49
N LYS A 6 -10.09 -6.62 18.80
CA LYS A 6 -8.65 -6.88 18.66
C LYS A 6 -8.16 -6.69 17.22
N TYR A 7 -8.86 -7.23 16.23
CA TYR A 7 -8.53 -7.03 14.81
C TYR A 7 -8.63 -5.55 14.38
N LYS A 8 -9.65 -4.83 14.86
CA LYS A 8 -9.83 -3.40 14.54
C LYS A 8 -8.72 -2.54 15.15
N LEU A 9 -8.29 -2.84 16.37
CA LEU A 9 -7.20 -2.13 17.05
C LEU A 9 -5.85 -2.41 16.39
N PHE A 10 -5.58 -3.68 16.08
CA PHE A 10 -4.36 -4.11 15.38
C PHE A 10 -4.25 -3.50 13.98
N GLY A 11 -5.35 -3.46 13.22
CA GLY A 11 -5.41 -2.80 11.91
C GLY A 11 -5.12 -1.30 11.98
N LYS A 12 -5.65 -0.59 12.98
CA LYS A 12 -5.34 0.84 13.20
C LYS A 12 -3.85 1.08 13.50
N PHE A 13 -3.21 0.20 14.26
CA PHE A 13 -1.79 0.31 14.61
C PHE A 13 -0.87 0.06 13.40
N GLN A 14 -1.18 -0.96 12.59
CA GLN A 14 -0.50 -1.24 11.32
C GLN A 14 -0.54 -0.04 10.37
N ASN A 15 -1.71 0.58 10.20
CA ASN A 15 -1.89 1.74 9.32
C ASN A 15 -1.05 2.95 9.75
N LYS A 16 -0.96 3.23 11.07
CA LYS A 16 -0.09 4.32 11.59
C LYS A 16 1.38 4.06 11.25
N LYS A 17 1.87 2.83 11.46
CA LYS A 17 3.26 2.49 11.11
C LYS A 17 3.54 2.64 9.61
N ARG A 18 2.61 2.22 8.75
CA ARG A 18 2.75 2.35 7.30
C ARG A 18 2.80 3.82 6.87
N LEU A 19 1.96 4.67 7.45
CA LEU A 19 1.95 6.11 7.16
C LEU A 19 3.30 6.77 7.52
N GLU A 20 3.84 6.46 8.70
CA GLU A 20 5.14 6.99 9.12
C GLU A 20 6.30 6.48 8.23
N GLN A 21 6.21 5.26 7.70
CA GLN A 21 7.17 4.76 6.72
C GLN A 21 7.06 5.48 5.36
N MET A 22 5.86 5.77 4.88
CA MET A 22 5.64 6.53 3.64
C MET A 22 6.19 7.97 3.73
N LYS A 23 6.05 8.62 4.89
CA LYS A 23 6.57 9.98 5.11
C LYS A 23 8.10 10.08 5.03
N LYS A 24 8.83 9.02 5.36
CA LYS A 24 10.30 9.02 5.33
C LYS A 24 10.86 9.16 3.92
N ASN A 25 10.23 8.52 2.94
CA ASN A 25 10.57 8.68 1.53
C ASN A 25 9.32 8.42 0.68
N PRO A 26 8.62 9.48 0.23
CA PRO A 26 7.36 9.35 -0.50
C PRO A 26 7.52 8.73 -1.89
N PHE A 27 8.74 8.71 -2.44
CA PHE A 27 9.03 8.16 -3.76
C PHE A 27 9.37 6.66 -3.74
N LYS A 28 9.49 6.05 -2.55
CA LYS A 28 9.82 4.63 -2.39
C LYS A 28 8.66 3.85 -1.80
N ARG A 29 8.30 2.73 -2.41
CA ARG A 29 7.30 1.79 -1.88
C ARG A 29 7.79 1.18 -0.56
N VAL A 30 6.94 1.22 0.46
CA VAL A 30 7.24 0.74 1.83
C VAL A 30 7.61 -0.75 1.89
N ASP A 31 7.05 -1.56 1.00
CA ASP A 31 7.15 -3.02 0.97
C ASP A 31 8.06 -3.56 -0.14
N SER A 32 8.87 -2.70 -0.77
CA SER A 32 9.66 -3.06 -1.96
C SER A 32 11.10 -3.53 -1.70
N GLU A 33 11.54 -3.58 -0.44
CA GLU A 33 12.95 -3.81 -0.08
C GLU A 33 13.50 -5.19 -0.54
N LYS A 34 12.62 -6.20 -0.62
CA LYS A 34 12.99 -7.56 -1.06
C LYS A 34 12.49 -7.89 -2.47
N MET A 35 12.08 -6.89 -3.24
CA MET A 35 11.57 -7.08 -4.60
C MET A 35 12.60 -6.64 -5.61
N THR A 36 12.75 -7.44 -6.66
CA THR A 36 13.42 -7.03 -7.89
C THR A 36 12.62 -5.94 -8.61
N ASP A 37 13.24 -5.26 -9.56
CA ASP A 37 12.55 -4.21 -10.31
C ASP A 37 11.40 -4.77 -11.15
N ILE A 38 11.53 -5.98 -11.69
CA ILE A 38 10.45 -6.68 -12.40
C ILE A 38 9.27 -6.93 -11.45
N GLU A 39 9.52 -7.51 -10.27
CA GLU A 39 8.46 -7.78 -9.29
C GLU A 39 7.76 -6.50 -8.79
N LYS A 40 8.48 -5.36 -8.76
CA LYS A 40 7.88 -4.06 -8.43
C LYS A 40 6.91 -3.60 -9.53
N MET A 41 7.28 -3.79 -10.79
CA MET A 41 6.41 -3.46 -11.93
C MET A 41 5.18 -4.37 -11.94
N ASP A 42 5.37 -5.68 -11.81
CA ASP A 42 4.28 -6.67 -11.78
C ASP A 42 3.32 -6.45 -10.59
N LYS A 43 3.82 -6.09 -9.42
CA LYS A 43 2.96 -5.71 -8.28
C LYS A 43 2.33 -4.33 -8.40
N GLY A 44 2.93 -3.45 -9.19
CA GLY A 44 2.38 -2.12 -9.48
C GLY A 44 1.16 -2.23 -10.37
N PHE A 45 1.26 -3.08 -11.39
CA PHE A 45 0.22 -3.32 -12.37
C PHE A 45 -0.66 -4.50 -11.95
N ASN A 46 -1.75 -4.24 -11.23
CA ASN A 46 -2.69 -5.29 -10.83
C ASN A 46 -3.78 -5.57 -11.89
N GLY A 47 -3.58 -5.12 -13.13
CA GLY A 47 -4.52 -5.27 -14.24
C GLY A 47 -5.81 -4.47 -14.08
N LYS A 48 -5.87 -3.53 -13.13
CA LYS A 48 -7.01 -2.62 -12.95
C LYS A 48 -6.57 -1.21 -13.30
N THR A 49 -7.19 -0.65 -14.33
CA THR A 49 -7.14 0.78 -14.59
C THR A 49 -7.96 1.48 -13.51
N TYR A 50 -7.33 2.44 -12.81
CA TYR A 50 -8.02 3.22 -11.80
C TYR A 50 -8.44 4.56 -12.41
N SER A 51 -9.74 4.81 -12.51
CA SER A 51 -10.24 6.13 -12.90
C SER A 51 -10.26 7.05 -11.68
N ILE A 52 -9.39 8.05 -11.64
CA ILE A 52 -9.36 9.10 -10.61
C ILE A 52 -9.90 10.39 -11.25
N ASN A 53 -11.04 10.89 -10.78
CA ASN A 53 -11.70 12.10 -11.30
C ASN A 53 -11.94 12.07 -12.84
N GLY A 54 -12.22 10.90 -13.41
CA GLY A 54 -12.46 10.74 -14.85
C GLY A 54 -11.19 10.65 -15.70
N MET A 55 -10.01 10.63 -15.09
CA MET A 55 -8.76 10.27 -15.75
C MET A 55 -8.39 8.84 -15.41
N ASP A 56 -8.18 8.03 -16.44
CA ASP A 56 -7.65 6.69 -16.30
C ASP A 56 -6.16 6.79 -15.98
N VAL A 57 -5.80 6.36 -14.77
CA VAL A 57 -4.42 6.29 -14.30
C VAL A 57 -3.98 4.84 -14.42
N ASP A 58 -3.06 4.60 -15.37
CA ASP A 58 -2.32 3.36 -15.53
C ASP A 58 -0.99 3.47 -14.78
N PHE A 59 -0.55 2.41 -14.11
CA PHE A 59 0.72 2.35 -13.36
C PHE A 59 1.76 1.49 -14.06
#